data_AF-A0A6P9BVY3-F1
#
_entry.id   AF-A0A6P9BVY3-F1
#
_cell.length_a   1.000
_cell.length_b   1.000
_cell.length_c   1.000
_cell.angle_alpha   90.00
_cell.angle_beta   90.00
_cell.angle_gamma   90.00
#
_symmetry.space_group_name_H-M   'P 1'
#
loop_
_entity.id
_entity.type
_entity.pdbx_description
1 polymer ?
#
loop_
_entity_poly.entity_id
_entity_poly.type
_entity_poly.pdbx_seq_one_letter_code
_entity_poly.pdbx_strand_id
1 'polypeptide(L)'
;MHGKSVILHSSGTLSAAELACQVSEKDVARKESFNAEWKDLSLTSRPEEGCSHSEVDNQRKETYRQQQEAWAIIQRSPWGILRLGLLGEPLVSYHLPYQRALPLPIFAPVKLSTKAERELTPTPSESVESLPVTGVCPDKKPVFEITKELPLVVQPTCPDFKKAGPRRSLSRSMSQEAQRG
;
A
#
# COMPACT_ATOMS: atom_id res chain seq x y z
N MET A 1 9.06 -2.90 -25.66
CA MET A 1 8.04 -2.28 -24.80
C MET A 1 8.11 -0.79 -25.03
N HIS A 2 6.98 -0.16 -25.35
CA HIS A 2 6.88 1.29 -25.50
C HIS A 2 5.81 1.76 -24.53
N GLY A 3 5.89 2.99 -24.03
CA GLY A 3 4.89 3.52 -23.13
C GLY A 3 5.00 5.02 -23.03
N LYS A 4 3.92 5.63 -22.55
CA LYS A 4 3.83 7.08 -22.41
C LYS A 4 4.81 7.56 -21.34
N SER A 5 5.48 8.67 -21.60
CA SER A 5 6.26 9.38 -20.60
C SER A 5 5.60 10.72 -20.30
N VAL A 6 5.59 11.09 -19.03
CA VAL A 6 5.16 12.41 -18.56
C VAL A 6 6.33 13.01 -17.81
N ILE A 7 6.76 14.19 -18.22
CA ILE A 7 7.85 14.91 -17.58
C ILE A 7 7.29 16.22 -17.03
N LEU A 8 7.60 16.50 -15.77
CA LEU A 8 7.25 17.72 -15.07
C LEU A 8 8.50 18.54 -14.84
N HIS A 9 8.40 19.83 -15.13
CA HIS A 9 9.45 20.80 -14.87
C HIS A 9 8.96 21.86 -13.89
N SER A 10 9.81 22.27 -12.96
CA SER A 10 9.63 23.47 -12.14
C SER A 10 10.78 24.42 -12.40
N SER A 11 10.48 25.70 -12.68
CA SER A 11 11.49 26.74 -12.94
C SER A 11 12.59 26.32 -13.94
N GLY A 12 12.21 25.58 -14.99
CA GLY A 12 13.13 25.12 -16.04
C GLY A 12 13.96 23.87 -15.69
N THR A 13 13.86 23.35 -14.46
CA THR A 13 14.54 22.11 -14.03
C THR A 13 13.55 20.96 -13.97
N LEU A 14 13.99 19.73 -14.23
CA LEU A 14 13.19 18.52 -14.04
C LEU A 14 12.74 18.47 -12.57
N SER A 15 11.46 18.22 -12.30
CA SER A 15 10.94 18.06 -10.93
C SER A 15 10.36 16.66 -10.69
N ALA A 16 9.79 16.06 -11.72
CA ALA A 16 9.34 14.68 -11.68
C ALA A 16 9.25 14.10 -13.09
N ALA A 17 9.32 12.78 -13.19
CA ALA A 17 9.02 12.04 -14.40
C ALA A 17 8.24 10.77 -14.07
N GLU A 18 7.25 10.45 -14.90
CA GLU A 18 6.53 9.17 -14.86
C GLU A 18 6.69 8.47 -16.21
N LEU A 19 7.10 7.21 -16.17
CA LEU A 19 7.25 6.34 -17.33
C LEU A 19 6.27 5.18 -17.21
N ALA A 20 5.45 4.99 -18.24
CA ALA A 20 4.55 3.86 -18.37
C ALA A 20 5.17 2.76 -19.24
N CYS A 21 4.67 1.54 -19.07
CA CYS A 21 4.94 0.41 -19.95
C CYS A 21 3.62 -0.12 -20.52
N GLN A 22 3.65 -0.55 -21.79
CA GLN A 22 2.52 -1.15 -22.47
C GLN A 22 2.90 -2.49 -23.12
N VAL A 23 2.00 -3.47 -23.01
CA VAL A 23 2.05 -4.78 -23.65
C VAL A 23 0.78 -4.98 -24.46
N SER A 24 0.92 -5.51 -25.68
CA SER A 24 -0.18 -5.84 -26.58
C SER A 24 0.13 -7.18 -27.25
N GLU A 25 -0.75 -8.15 -27.05
CA GLU A 25 -0.60 -9.51 -27.53
C GLU A 25 -1.88 -9.94 -28.26
N LYS A 26 -1.71 -10.75 -29.30
CA LYS A 26 -2.82 -11.27 -30.11
C LYS A 26 -2.56 -12.72 -30.47
N ASP A 27 -3.45 -13.59 -30.05
CA ASP A 27 -3.49 -14.99 -30.48
C ASP A 27 -4.51 -15.14 -31.62
N VAL A 28 -3.99 -15.28 -32.84
CA VAL A 28 -4.82 -15.44 -34.04
C VAL A 28 -5.50 -16.82 -34.09
N ALA A 29 -4.89 -17.85 -33.51
CA ALA A 29 -5.43 -19.21 -33.51
C ALA A 29 -6.64 -19.31 -32.58
N ARG A 30 -6.54 -18.72 -31.38
CA ARG A 30 -7.61 -18.70 -30.38
C ARG A 30 -8.56 -17.51 -30.53
N LYS A 31 -8.24 -16.56 -31.41
CA LYS A 31 -8.95 -15.27 -31.57
C LYS A 31 -8.99 -14.47 -30.26
N GLU A 32 -7.92 -14.56 -29.48
CA GLU A 32 -7.79 -13.87 -28.20
C GLU A 32 -6.85 -12.68 -28.36
N SER A 33 -7.05 -11.65 -27.54
CA SER A 33 -6.16 -10.51 -27.46
C SER A 33 -6.01 -10.07 -26.02
N PHE A 34 -4.81 -9.58 -25.69
CA PHE A 34 -4.47 -9.07 -24.38
C PHE A 34 -3.77 -7.72 -24.53
N ASN A 35 -4.15 -6.77 -23.68
CA ASN A 35 -3.50 -5.47 -23.61
C ASN A 35 -3.36 -5.06 -22.15
N ALA A 36 -2.21 -4.54 -21.78
CA ALA A 36 -1.95 -3.98 -20.47
C ALA A 36 -1.12 -2.71 -20.58
N GLU A 37 -1.46 -1.69 -19.79
CA GLU A 37 -0.68 -0.47 -19.60
C GLU A 37 -0.57 -0.21 -18.10
N TRP A 38 0.62 0.10 -17.60
CA TRP A 38 0.84 0.44 -16.20
C TRP A 38 1.91 1.51 -16.03
N LYS A 39 1.85 2.24 -14.92
CA LYS A 39 2.94 3.12 -14.47
C LYS A 39 4.07 2.24 -13.96
N ASP A 40 5.18 2.19 -14.69
CA ASP A 40 6.34 1.38 -14.33
C ASP A 40 7.25 2.17 -13.40
N LEU A 41 7.78 3.31 -13.86
CA LEU A 41 8.78 4.07 -13.12
C LEU A 41 8.28 5.47 -12.81
N SER A 42 8.43 5.90 -11.56
CA SER A 42 8.26 7.30 -11.14
C SER A 42 9.55 7.81 -10.52
N LEU A 43 9.97 8.98 -10.98
CA LEU A 43 11.13 9.72 -10.52
C LEU A 43 10.65 11.04 -9.95
N THR A 44 11.04 11.39 -8.72
CA THR A 44 10.68 12.67 -8.10
C THR A 44 11.89 13.32 -7.46
N SER A 45 12.04 14.63 -7.63
CA SER A 45 13.08 15.35 -6.92
C SER A 45 12.66 15.64 -5.48
N ARG A 46 13.66 15.65 -4.60
CA ARG A 46 13.56 16.10 -3.23
C ARG A 46 14.35 17.39 -3.12
N PRO A 47 13.74 18.47 -2.60
CA PRO A 47 14.42 19.75 -2.50
C PRO A 47 15.65 19.65 -1.61
N GLU A 48 16.66 20.45 -1.92
CA GLU A 48 17.98 20.38 -1.29
C GLU A 48 17.94 20.64 0.23
N GLU A 49 16.92 21.36 0.73
CA GLU A 49 16.76 21.57 2.17
C GLU A 49 16.56 20.26 2.94
N GLY A 50 15.97 19.25 2.31
CA GLY A 50 15.78 17.92 2.89
C GLY A 50 17.06 17.06 2.92
N CYS A 51 18.08 17.45 2.15
CA CYS A 51 19.36 16.74 2.02
C CYS A 51 20.52 17.73 2.18
N SER A 52 20.65 18.27 3.39
CA SER A 52 21.72 19.20 3.75
C SER A 52 22.57 18.67 4.90
N HIS A 53 23.86 19.00 4.85
CA HIS A 53 24.84 18.68 5.87
C HIS A 53 25.58 19.96 6.27
N SER A 54 25.76 20.18 7.56
CA SER A 54 26.44 21.37 8.07
C SER A 54 27.31 21.05 9.27
N GLU A 55 28.55 21.52 9.21
CA GLU A 55 29.53 21.36 10.28
C GLU A 55 30.09 22.73 10.66
N VAL A 56 30.28 22.95 11.95
CA VAL A 56 30.84 24.21 12.47
C VAL A 56 31.92 23.85 13.47
N ASP A 57 33.17 24.22 13.16
CA ASP A 57 34.29 24.15 14.09
C ASP A 57 34.57 25.54 14.65
N ASN A 58 34.08 25.78 15.87
CA ASN A 58 34.26 27.06 16.55
C ASN A 58 35.69 27.30 17.04
N GLN A 59 36.49 26.24 17.25
CA GLN A 59 37.88 26.38 17.70
C GLN A 59 38.76 26.90 16.57
N ARG A 60 38.52 26.38 15.36
CA ARG A 60 39.22 26.82 14.13
C ARG A 60 38.52 27.95 13.39
N LYS A 61 37.30 28.32 13.80
CA LYS A 61 36.42 29.28 13.12
C LYS A 61 36.10 28.86 11.68
N GLU A 62 35.90 27.56 11.48
CA GLU A 62 35.59 26.99 10.18
C GLU A 62 34.11 26.58 10.13
N THR A 63 33.50 26.71 8.95
CA THR A 63 32.12 26.29 8.73
C THR A 63 32.03 25.64 7.37
N TYR A 64 31.47 24.43 7.35
CA TYR A 64 31.19 23.67 6.14
C TYR A 64 29.68 23.51 6.00
N ARG A 65 29.16 23.75 4.81
CA ARG A 65 27.75 23.53 4.48
C ARG A 65 27.63 22.93 3.09
N GLN A 66 26.88 21.86 3.00
CA GLN A 66 26.60 21.15 1.76
C GLN A 66 25.10 20.94 1.64
N GLN A 67 24.56 21.14 0.44
CA GLN A 67 23.16 20.88 0.09
C GLN A 67 23.16 20.17 -1.26
N GLN A 68 22.30 19.16 -1.42
CA GLN A 68 22.22 18.40 -2.66
C GLN A 68 20.77 18.06 -2.97
N GLU A 69 20.38 18.18 -4.24
CA GLU A 69 19.11 17.65 -4.72
C GLU A 69 19.19 16.13 -4.80
N ALA A 70 18.24 15.45 -4.17
CA ALA A 70 18.16 13.99 -4.20
C ALA A 70 16.96 13.54 -5.04
N TRP A 71 17.16 12.51 -5.83
CA TRP A 71 16.14 12.00 -6.75
C TRP A 71 15.63 10.66 -6.25
N ALA A 72 14.35 10.57 -5.90
CA ALA A 72 13.73 9.33 -5.46
C ALA A 72 13.16 8.56 -6.67
N ILE A 73 13.47 7.28 -6.74
CA ILE A 73 12.96 6.35 -7.76
C ILE A 73 12.02 5.36 -7.12
N ILE A 74 10.90 5.10 -7.80
CA ILE A 74 10.00 3.99 -7.50
C ILE A 74 9.69 3.28 -8.82
N GLN A 75 9.95 1.98 -8.89
CA GLN A 75 9.63 1.11 -10.01
C GLN A 75 8.63 0.04 -9.57
N ARG A 76 7.56 -0.17 -10.34
CA ARG A 76 6.44 -1.08 -10.03
C ARG A 76 6.18 -2.00 -11.21
N SER A 77 5.89 -3.26 -10.93
CA SER A 77 5.60 -4.23 -11.98
C SER A 77 4.35 -5.06 -11.72
N PRO A 78 3.67 -5.58 -12.77
CA PRO A 78 2.52 -6.48 -12.64
C PRO A 78 2.84 -7.78 -11.91
N TRP A 79 4.12 -8.19 -11.87
CA TRP A 79 4.57 -9.41 -11.19
C TRP A 79 4.76 -9.26 -9.67
N GLY A 80 4.24 -8.18 -9.09
CA GLY A 80 4.34 -7.94 -7.65
C GLY A 80 5.75 -7.54 -7.19
N ILE A 81 6.62 -7.10 -8.09
CA ILE A 81 7.95 -6.57 -7.73
C ILE A 81 7.88 -5.06 -7.64
N LEU A 82 8.30 -4.51 -6.50
CA LEU A 82 8.46 -3.07 -6.24
C LEU A 82 9.94 -2.79 -5.97
N ARG A 83 10.54 -1.84 -6.69
CA ARG A 83 11.90 -1.35 -6.42
C ARG A 83 11.86 0.12 -6.03
N LEU A 84 12.61 0.52 -5.02
CA LEU A 84 12.63 1.93 -4.59
C LEU A 84 13.99 2.31 -4.00
N GLY A 85 14.35 3.58 -4.10
CA GLY A 85 15.61 4.11 -3.60
C GLY A 85 15.91 5.51 -4.12
N LEU A 86 17.16 5.94 -3.96
CA LEU A 86 17.67 7.18 -4.55
C LEU A 86 18.37 6.89 -5.89
N LEU A 87 18.24 7.79 -6.85
CA LEU A 87 18.96 7.73 -8.12
C LEU A 87 20.47 7.84 -7.86
N GLY A 88 21.24 6.90 -8.39
CA GLY A 88 22.69 6.79 -8.15
C GLY A 88 23.04 5.79 -7.05
N GLU A 89 22.07 5.41 -6.19
CA GLU A 89 22.26 4.42 -5.13
C GLU A 89 21.66 3.05 -5.50
N PRO A 90 22.10 1.95 -4.86
CA PRO A 90 21.46 0.65 -5.03
C PRO A 90 19.98 0.66 -4.62
N LEU A 91 19.10 0.19 -5.50
CA LEU A 91 17.66 0.12 -5.23
C LEU A 91 17.31 -1.10 -4.36
N VAL A 92 16.40 -0.91 -3.42
CA VAL A 92 15.85 -1.99 -2.62
C VAL A 92 14.65 -2.60 -3.34
N SER A 93 14.64 -3.93 -3.46
CA SER A 93 13.55 -4.68 -4.11
C SER A 93 12.67 -5.38 -3.07
N TYR A 94 11.36 -5.32 -3.28
CA TYR A 94 10.33 -5.92 -2.44
C TYR A 94 9.40 -6.79 -3.28
N HIS A 95 9.06 -7.96 -2.75
CA HIS A 95 7.99 -8.79 -3.29
C HIS A 95 6.66 -8.45 -2.60
N LEU A 96 5.61 -8.30 -3.38
CA LEU A 96 4.27 -7.93 -2.93
C LEU A 96 3.31 -9.14 -2.95
N PRO A 97 2.31 -9.19 -2.05
CA PRO A 97 2.10 -8.26 -0.94
C PRO A 97 3.23 -8.38 0.10
N TYR A 98 3.59 -7.27 0.74
CA TYR A 98 4.71 -7.27 1.67
C TYR A 98 4.37 -8.10 2.93
N GLN A 99 5.03 -9.24 3.09
CA GLN A 99 4.67 -10.25 4.10
C GLN A 99 5.31 -10.07 5.47
N ARG A 100 5.97 -8.93 5.75
CA ARG A 100 6.41 -8.65 7.13
C ARG A 100 5.21 -8.24 7.97
N ALA A 101 4.47 -9.25 8.43
CA ALA A 101 3.67 -9.10 9.62
C ALA A 101 4.64 -8.72 10.75
N LEU A 102 4.42 -7.56 11.38
CA LEU A 102 4.96 -7.35 12.71
C LEU A 102 4.56 -8.57 13.54
N PRO A 103 5.45 -9.17 14.34
CA PRO A 103 5.06 -10.17 15.32
C PRO A 103 4.22 -9.47 16.39
N LEU A 104 2.99 -9.09 16.04
CA LEU A 104 2.02 -8.63 17.00
C LEU A 104 1.54 -9.88 17.73
N PRO A 105 1.74 -9.99 19.05
CA PRO A 105 1.31 -11.14 19.83
C PRO A 105 -0.21 -11.37 19.80
N ILE A 106 -0.96 -10.41 19.25
CA ILE A 106 -2.41 -10.48 19.04
C ILE A 106 -2.79 -11.47 17.93
N PHE A 107 -1.87 -11.75 16.97
CA PHE A 107 -2.10 -12.70 15.87
C PHE A 107 -1.32 -14.01 16.04
N ALA A 108 -0.63 -14.20 17.18
CA ALA A 108 -0.13 -15.51 17.53
C ALA A 108 -1.33 -16.31 18.05
N PRO A 109 -1.80 -17.38 17.37
CA PRO A 109 -2.76 -18.27 17.99
C PRO A 109 -2.14 -18.74 19.31
N VAL A 110 -2.82 -18.47 20.42
CA VAL A 110 -2.47 -19.06 21.71
C VAL A 110 -2.28 -20.54 21.43
N LYS A 111 -1.10 -21.06 21.76
CA LYS A 111 -0.83 -22.49 21.68
C LYS A 111 -1.88 -23.16 22.56
N LEU A 112 -2.99 -23.61 21.95
CA LEU A 112 -3.98 -24.45 22.58
C LEU A 112 -3.28 -25.78 22.81
N SER A 113 -2.56 -25.87 23.91
CA SER A 113 -1.78 -27.03 24.28
C SER A 113 -2.71 -28.20 24.51
N THR A 114 -2.59 -29.18 23.60
CA THR A 114 -2.50 -30.61 23.91
C THR A 114 -3.57 -31.14 24.89
N LYS A 115 -4.69 -31.59 24.34
CA LYS A 115 -5.30 -32.87 24.73
C LYS A 115 -6.15 -33.42 23.57
N ALA A 116 -5.59 -34.46 22.97
CA ALA A 116 -6.17 -35.51 22.14
C ALA A 116 -7.67 -35.43 21.82
N GLU A 117 -7.99 -35.28 20.54
CA GLU A 117 -8.71 -36.31 19.80
C GLU A 117 -8.28 -36.21 18.33
N ARG A 118 -7.86 -37.34 17.76
CA ARG A 118 -7.44 -37.42 16.36
C ARG A 118 -8.70 -37.29 15.51
N GLU A 119 -8.81 -36.19 14.76
CA GLU A 119 -9.47 -36.23 13.46
C GLU A 119 -8.58 -35.49 12.47
N LEU A 120 -8.42 -36.12 11.32
CA LEU A 120 -7.34 -35.92 10.36
C LEU A 120 -7.39 -34.50 9.78
N THR A 121 -6.37 -33.70 10.08
CA THR A 121 -6.10 -32.46 9.32
C THR A 121 -5.63 -32.85 7.93
N PRO A 122 -6.30 -32.44 6.83
CA PRO A 122 -5.76 -32.68 5.50
C PRO A 122 -4.59 -31.70 5.27
N THR A 123 -3.43 -32.26 4.99
CA THR A 123 -2.23 -31.57 4.49
C THR A 123 -2.55 -30.84 3.17
N PRO A 124 -2.13 -29.57 2.99
CA PRO A 124 -2.25 -28.90 1.71
C PRO A 124 -1.03 -29.23 0.86
N SER A 125 -1.07 -30.36 0.17
CA SER A 125 -0.16 -30.63 -0.93
C SER A 125 -0.82 -31.59 -1.91
N GLU A 126 -0.92 -31.09 -3.15
CA GLU A 126 -1.11 -31.86 -4.39
C GLU A 126 -2.50 -32.44 -4.64
N SER A 127 -3.31 -31.64 -5.34
CA SER A 127 -4.22 -32.00 -6.45
C SER A 127 -5.48 -31.14 -6.34
N VAL A 128 -5.56 -30.08 -7.15
CA VAL A 128 -6.84 -29.41 -7.44
C VAL A 128 -7.61 -30.36 -8.35
N GLU A 129 -8.16 -31.40 -7.76
CA GLU A 129 -9.04 -32.35 -8.42
C GLU A 129 -10.44 -31.70 -8.45
N SER A 130 -10.80 -31.26 -9.65
CA SER A 130 -12.13 -30.86 -10.13
C SER A 130 -13.23 -30.64 -9.07
N LEU A 131 -13.55 -29.37 -8.80
CA LEU A 131 -14.84 -29.01 -8.21
C LEU A 131 -15.97 -29.42 -9.17
N PRO A 132 -17.05 -30.08 -8.71
CA PRO A 132 -18.19 -30.36 -9.56
C PRO A 132 -18.88 -29.06 -10.00
N VAL A 133 -19.19 -28.98 -11.30
CA VAL A 133 -19.78 -27.83 -12.02
C VAL A 133 -21.18 -27.44 -11.52
N THR A 134 -21.78 -28.20 -10.61
CA THR A 134 -23.07 -27.90 -10.02
C THR A 134 -22.84 -27.48 -8.58
N GLY A 135 -22.99 -26.19 -8.26
CA GLY A 135 -22.70 -25.56 -6.96
C GLY A 135 -23.55 -26.03 -5.77
N VAL A 136 -23.65 -27.34 -5.58
CA VAL A 136 -24.33 -27.99 -4.48
C VAL A 136 -23.27 -28.44 -3.48
N CYS A 137 -23.21 -27.74 -2.35
CA CYS A 137 -22.38 -28.13 -1.23
C CYS A 137 -23.08 -29.30 -0.50
N PRO A 138 -22.46 -30.49 -0.42
CA PRO A 138 -23.10 -31.69 0.13
C PRO A 138 -23.40 -31.59 1.64
N ASP A 139 -22.77 -30.63 2.33
CA ASP A 139 -22.86 -30.46 3.78
C ASP A 139 -23.68 -29.21 4.19
N LYS A 140 -24.68 -28.84 3.38
CA LYS A 140 -25.58 -27.73 3.70
C LYS A 140 -26.51 -28.11 4.85
N LYS A 141 -26.16 -27.68 6.06
CA LYS A 141 -27.08 -27.69 7.20
C LYS A 141 -28.22 -26.69 6.99
N PRO A 142 -29.46 -27.02 7.37
CA PRO A 142 -30.60 -26.11 7.26
C PRO A 142 -30.38 -24.89 8.15
N VAL A 143 -30.79 -23.70 7.67
CA VAL A 143 -30.54 -22.41 8.34
C VAL A 143 -31.03 -22.38 9.79
N PHE A 144 -32.10 -23.11 10.11
CA PHE A 144 -32.64 -23.19 11.47
C PHE A 144 -31.72 -23.91 12.48
N GLU A 145 -30.86 -24.83 12.02
CA GLU A 145 -29.86 -25.47 12.90
C GLU A 145 -28.72 -24.50 13.18
N ILE A 146 -28.34 -23.71 12.18
CA ILE A 146 -27.27 -22.72 12.28
C ILE A 146 -27.64 -21.59 13.27
N THR A 147 -28.92 -21.19 13.30
CA THR A 147 -29.37 -20.08 14.16
C THR A 147 -29.54 -20.46 15.63
N LYS A 148 -29.50 -21.75 16.00
CA LYS A 148 -29.60 -22.18 17.41
C LYS A 148 -28.36 -21.85 18.23
N GLU A 149 -27.20 -21.78 17.59
CA GLU A 149 -25.93 -21.53 18.28
C GLU A 149 -25.53 -20.05 18.29
N LEU A 150 -26.35 -19.17 17.69
CA LEU A 150 -26.09 -17.74 17.72
C LEU A 150 -26.55 -17.15 19.07
N PRO A 151 -25.69 -16.37 19.75
CA PRO A 151 -26.11 -15.64 20.95
C PRO A 151 -27.25 -14.69 20.60
N LEU A 152 -28.20 -14.49 21.54
CA LEU A 152 -29.34 -13.60 21.35
C LEU A 152 -28.87 -12.20 20.94
N VAL A 153 -29.16 -11.82 19.69
CA VAL A 153 -28.78 -10.52 19.14
C VAL A 153 -29.66 -9.45 19.76
N VAL A 154 -29.09 -8.68 20.69
CA VAL A 154 -29.71 -7.44 21.17
C VAL A 154 -29.71 -6.45 20.02
N GLN A 155 -30.90 -6.02 19.58
CA GLN A 155 -30.97 -5.04 18.50
C GLN A 155 -30.37 -3.70 18.97
N PRO A 156 -29.48 -3.09 18.16
CA PRO A 156 -28.93 -1.79 18.51
C PRO A 156 -30.07 -0.77 18.57
N THR A 157 -30.19 -0.10 19.71
CA THR A 157 -31.11 1.02 19.88
C THR A 157 -30.67 2.13 18.93
N CYS A 158 -31.48 2.45 17.93
CA CYS A 158 -31.21 3.53 16.99
C CYS A 158 -31.39 4.86 17.73
N PRO A 159 -30.35 5.69 17.94
CA PRO A 159 -30.57 7.02 18.51
C PRO A 159 -31.21 7.91 17.43
N ASP A 160 -32.35 8.51 17.75
CA ASP A 160 -33.04 9.46 16.88
C ASP A 160 -32.17 10.71 16.63
N PHE A 161 -31.51 10.77 15.48
CA PHE A 161 -30.80 11.96 15.04
C PHE A 161 -31.80 13.02 14.56
N LYS A 162 -32.36 13.79 15.51
CA LYS A 162 -33.05 15.04 15.17
C LYS A 162 -32.04 16.04 14.61
N LYS A 163 -32.29 16.47 13.37
CA LYS A 163 -31.54 17.50 12.62
C LYS A 163 -31.51 18.81 13.40
N ALA A 164 -30.47 19.04 14.19
CA ALA A 164 -30.15 20.37 14.71
C ALA A 164 -29.59 21.23 13.55
N GLY A 165 -30.09 22.47 13.45
CA GLY A 165 -29.84 23.41 12.36
C GLY A 165 -28.37 23.83 12.12
N PRO A 166 -28.14 24.76 11.19
CA PRO A 166 -26.86 24.94 10.53
C PRO A 166 -25.74 25.35 11.51
N ARG A 167 -24.68 24.54 11.55
CA ARG A 167 -23.46 24.86 12.29
C ARG A 167 -22.64 25.90 11.54
N ARG A 168 -22.37 27.01 12.22
CA ARG A 168 -21.40 28.06 11.87
C ARG A 168 -20.08 27.45 11.40
N SER A 169 -19.68 27.72 10.17
CA SER A 169 -18.31 27.47 9.72
C SER A 169 -17.37 28.47 10.41
N LEU A 170 -16.45 27.96 11.21
CA LEU A 170 -15.38 28.70 11.86
C LEU A 170 -14.43 29.26 10.79
N SER A 171 -14.45 30.59 10.64
CA SER A 171 -13.58 31.35 9.76
C SER A 171 -12.13 31.38 10.27
N ARG A 172 -11.19 31.17 9.33
CA ARG A 172 -9.76 31.56 9.30
C ARG A 172 -9.20 32.20 10.58
N SER A 173 -8.27 31.50 11.23
CA SER A 173 -7.36 32.12 12.20
C SER A 173 -6.12 32.63 11.46
N MET A 174 -5.98 33.96 11.41
CA MET A 174 -4.77 34.68 11.06
C MET A 174 -3.99 34.91 12.36
N SER A 175 -2.76 34.42 12.46
CA SER A 175 -1.85 34.79 13.55
C SER A 175 -1.02 36.00 13.09
N GLN A 176 -1.32 37.18 13.63
CA GLN A 176 -0.43 38.33 13.66
C GLN A 176 0.19 38.43 15.06
N GLU A 177 1.38 39.04 15.10
CA GLU A 177 2.02 39.68 16.25
C GLU A 177 3.05 38.85 17.07
N ALA A 178 4.32 39.20 16.87
CA ALA A 178 5.26 39.40 17.97
C ALA A 178 6.05 40.68 17.67
N GLN A 179 5.95 41.64 18.58
CA GLN A 179 6.42 43.03 18.49
C GLN A 179 7.90 43.19 18.83
N ARG A 180 8.45 44.28 18.28
CA ARG A 180 9.50 45.17 18.80
C ARG A 180 10.22 44.75 20.10
N GLY A 181 11.53 44.63 19.98
CA GLY A 181 12.53 45.12 20.93
C GLY A 181 13.65 45.74 20.14
#